data_AF-A0A0D2PP58-F1
#
_entry.id   AF-A0A0D2PP58-F1
#
_cell.length_a   1.000
_cell.length_b   1.000
_cell.length_c   1.000
_cell.angle_alpha   90.00
_cell.angle_beta   90.00
_cell.angle_gamma   90.00
#
_symmetry.space_group_name_H-M   'P 1'
#
loop_
_entity.id
_entity.type
_entity.pdbx_description
1 polymer ?
#
loop_
_entity_poly.entity_id
_entity_poly.type
_entity_poly.pdbx_seq_one_letter_code
_entity_poly.pdbx_strand_id
1 'polypeptide(L)'
;MLSRSFPRFCRADTRHYIRSQTTTFRGIHNAPAISDPPASHNATDGPQPNSASMTHPRDNPPSNSSIHSPPPPEGSSSQASNSSDVINTSPEVSGLPTSYTANPSYSTPMYTSPPFHTHTFFKALEKTFPEVTARSLMRATRALLVDRIGRVRREGLTVKDLDNQAYLFRAALSELRAEMTMATKNDSASIRAATAALRREVDRLDVKMKEDIGNLKHEIQMELDSRKNEAKADLKQQDIGIEEILNKVIVSVSDLRTDVEEIKWDNMRKAVVTLSSFVVAIIFMMEIQPSKKPEQRHPPPPEITIPTEGMERTQWVT
;
A
#
# COMPACT_ATOMS: atom_id res chain seq x y z
N MET A 1 59.59 34.51 -1.19
CA MET A 1 59.26 35.69 -0.36
C MET A 1 58.03 36.35 -1.00
N LEU A 2 56.92 36.67 -0.32
CA LEU A 2 56.50 36.50 1.08
C LEU A 2 54.96 36.36 1.14
N SER A 3 54.47 35.60 2.14
CA SER A 3 53.15 35.61 2.81
C SER A 3 51.94 36.29 2.16
N ARG A 4 50.83 35.56 1.88
CA ARG A 4 49.81 35.02 2.83
C ARG A 4 48.98 36.08 3.56
N SER A 5 47.66 36.07 3.35
CA SER A 5 46.69 36.04 4.46
C SER A 5 45.30 35.49 4.05
N PHE A 6 44.72 34.65 4.91
CA PHE A 6 43.35 34.12 4.86
C PHE A 6 42.68 34.46 6.20
N PRO A 7 41.36 34.74 6.24
CA PRO A 7 40.51 34.45 7.39
C PRO A 7 39.72 33.15 7.10
N ARG A 8 40.14 32.00 7.60
CA ARG A 8 39.74 31.42 8.91
C ARG A 8 38.24 31.40 9.18
N PHE A 9 37.66 30.21 8.96
CA PHE A 9 36.54 29.67 9.70
C PHE A 9 36.71 29.89 11.22
N CYS A 10 35.62 30.25 11.90
CA CYS A 10 35.44 29.97 13.32
C CYS A 10 34.16 29.14 13.51
N ARG A 11 34.32 28.04 14.25
CA ARG A 11 33.29 27.06 14.60
C ARG A 11 32.67 27.46 15.94
N ALA A 12 31.34 27.55 16.01
CA ALA A 12 30.60 27.58 17.27
C ALA A 12 29.74 26.31 17.34
N ASP A 13 29.93 25.54 18.41
CA ASP A 13 29.37 24.21 18.63
C ASP A 13 28.30 24.34 19.73
N THR A 14 27.02 24.32 19.36
CA THR A 14 25.91 24.38 20.34
C THR A 14 25.05 23.13 20.24
N ARG A 15 25.16 22.31 21.29
CA ARG A 15 24.55 20.99 21.41
C ARG A 15 23.03 21.03 21.62
N HIS A 16 22.40 19.92 21.19
CA HIS A 16 21.13 19.36 21.68
C HIS A 16 19.85 20.23 21.66
N TYR A 17 18.96 19.93 20.72
CA TYR A 17 17.57 19.61 21.06
C TYR A 17 16.96 18.60 20.07
N ILE A 18 17.03 17.30 20.38
CA ILE A 18 16.19 16.29 19.73
C ILE A 18 14.92 16.16 20.56
N ARG A 19 13.78 16.56 20.00
CA ARG A 19 12.46 16.28 20.57
C ARG A 19 11.75 15.21 19.74
N SER A 20 12.12 13.97 20.00
CA SER A 20 11.32 12.80 19.61
C SER A 20 9.99 12.82 20.35
N GLN A 21 8.87 12.93 19.62
CA GLN A 21 7.54 12.69 20.18
C GLN A 21 7.17 11.22 19.97
N THR A 22 7.41 10.40 21.00
CA THR A 22 6.94 9.02 21.08
C THR A 22 5.64 8.96 21.87
N THR A 23 4.50 8.97 21.17
CA THR A 23 3.19 8.72 21.80
C THR A 23 2.97 7.20 21.93
N THR A 24 3.53 6.61 22.97
CA THR A 24 3.20 5.22 23.36
C THR A 24 1.94 5.22 24.20
N PHE A 25 0.81 4.78 23.65
CA PHE A 25 -0.37 4.43 24.44
C PHE A 25 -0.49 2.90 24.54
N ARG A 26 -0.05 2.37 25.69
CA ARG A 26 -0.23 0.99 26.15
C ARG A 26 -0.93 1.14 27.51
N GLY A 27 -2.06 0.56 27.81
CA GLY A 27 -2.85 -0.48 27.13
C GLY A 27 -3.39 -1.42 28.21
N ILE A 28 -4.68 -1.76 28.21
CA ILE A 28 -5.28 -2.65 29.21
C ILE A 28 -6.18 -3.68 28.51
N HIS A 29 -5.73 -4.94 28.51
CA HIS A 29 -6.47 -6.21 28.72
C HIS A 29 -7.96 -6.26 28.30
N ASN A 30 -8.41 -7.14 27.39
CA ASN A 30 -8.33 -8.61 27.49
C ASN A 30 -8.69 -9.31 26.15
N ALA A 31 -8.41 -10.62 26.07
CA ALA A 31 -8.86 -11.56 25.03
C ALA A 31 -9.40 -12.84 25.72
N PRO A 32 -9.89 -13.89 25.01
CA PRO A 32 -10.35 -14.00 23.62
C PRO A 32 -11.81 -14.52 23.51
N ALA A 33 -12.44 -14.42 22.33
CA ALA A 33 -13.58 -15.28 21.97
C ALA A 33 -13.73 -15.44 20.45
N ILE A 34 -13.77 -16.70 20.00
CA ILE A 34 -14.15 -17.11 18.64
C ILE A 34 -15.67 -17.30 18.63
N SER A 35 -16.37 -16.71 17.65
CA SER A 35 -17.73 -17.09 17.24
C SER A 35 -17.99 -16.63 15.80
N ASP A 36 -18.48 -17.54 14.97
CA ASP A 36 -18.78 -17.38 13.54
C ASP A 36 -20.16 -16.72 13.26
N PRO A 37 -20.51 -16.37 12.00
CA PRO A 37 -21.63 -15.46 11.70
C PRO A 37 -23.02 -16.13 11.71
N PRO A 38 -24.11 -15.34 11.83
CA PRO A 38 -25.47 -15.85 11.75
C PRO A 38 -25.89 -16.14 10.30
N ALA A 39 -26.24 -17.39 10.02
CA ALA A 39 -26.99 -17.76 8.82
C ALA A 39 -28.50 -17.71 9.10
N SER A 40 -29.27 -17.13 8.18
CA SER A 40 -30.74 -17.19 8.18
C SER A 40 -31.23 -18.26 7.18
N HIS A 41 -32.11 -19.13 7.67
CA HIS A 41 -32.68 -20.25 6.92
C HIS A 41 -33.85 -19.85 6.00
N ASN A 42 -33.98 -20.54 4.87
CA ASN A 42 -35.20 -21.19 4.33
C ASN A 42 -34.77 -22.01 3.09
N ALA A 43 -34.82 -23.35 3.10
CA ALA A 43 -35.99 -24.20 2.73
C ALA A 43 -36.26 -24.18 1.19
N THR A 44 -36.34 -25.28 0.42
CA THR A 44 -36.55 -26.72 0.73
C THR A 44 -36.05 -27.62 -0.45
N ASP A 45 -35.93 -28.94 -0.21
CA ASP A 45 -36.13 -30.09 -1.15
C ASP A 45 -35.03 -30.63 -2.09
N GLY A 46 -34.89 -31.97 -2.06
CA GLY A 46 -34.77 -32.83 -3.26
C GLY A 46 -33.36 -33.31 -3.71
N PRO A 47 -33.09 -34.63 -3.89
CA PRO A 47 -31.73 -35.13 -4.14
C PRO A 47 -31.42 -35.78 -5.52
N GLN A 48 -30.17 -35.59 -5.97
CA GLN A 48 -29.36 -36.47 -6.89
C GLN A 48 -29.78 -36.63 -8.39
N PRO A 49 -28.90 -37.15 -9.29
CA PRO A 49 -27.44 -36.90 -9.45
C PRO A 49 -26.97 -36.73 -10.92
N ASN A 50 -25.66 -36.43 -11.10
CA ASN A 50 -24.79 -36.71 -12.27
C ASN A 50 -25.28 -36.50 -13.72
N SER A 51 -24.55 -35.66 -14.47
CA SER A 51 -23.94 -36.06 -15.77
C SER A 51 -22.87 -35.07 -16.21
N ALA A 52 -21.71 -35.57 -16.61
CA ALA A 52 -20.68 -34.79 -17.29
C ALA A 52 -20.91 -34.81 -18.81
N SER A 53 -20.53 -33.75 -19.52
CA SER A 53 -20.27 -33.83 -20.96
C SER A 53 -19.26 -32.78 -21.40
N MET A 54 -18.19 -33.23 -22.05
CA MET A 54 -17.25 -32.38 -22.79
C MET A 54 -17.82 -32.09 -24.18
N THR A 55 -17.61 -30.89 -24.71
CA THR A 55 -17.35 -30.71 -26.15
C THR A 55 -16.46 -29.48 -26.38
N HIS A 56 -15.52 -29.66 -27.31
CA HIS A 56 -14.55 -28.65 -27.77
C HIS A 56 -14.88 -28.29 -29.25
N PRO A 57 -14.09 -27.45 -29.97
CA PRO A 57 -14.57 -26.21 -30.56
C PRO A 57 -14.96 -26.31 -32.05
N ARG A 58 -15.37 -25.18 -32.65
CA ARG A 58 -15.41 -25.02 -34.11
C ARG A 58 -15.08 -23.59 -34.55
N ASP A 59 -14.13 -23.48 -35.48
CA ASP A 59 -13.64 -22.21 -36.04
C ASP A 59 -14.42 -21.71 -37.27
N ASN A 60 -14.40 -20.37 -37.44
CA ASN A 60 -14.29 -19.63 -38.72
C ASN A 60 -15.51 -19.62 -39.72
N PRO A 61 -15.53 -18.74 -40.76
CA PRO A 61 -16.00 -17.33 -40.70
C PRO A 61 -16.98 -17.08 -41.93
N PRO A 62 -17.03 -15.97 -42.72
CA PRO A 62 -16.53 -14.57 -42.61
C PRO A 62 -17.52 -13.45 -43.04
N SER A 63 -17.02 -12.18 -42.98
CA SER A 63 -17.33 -11.03 -43.87
C SER A 63 -18.77 -10.48 -43.99
N ASN A 64 -18.95 -9.17 -43.72
CA ASN A 64 -18.90 -8.17 -44.82
C ASN A 64 -18.74 -6.70 -44.35
N SER A 65 -18.45 -5.82 -45.31
CA SER A 65 -18.30 -4.36 -45.22
C SER A 65 -19.60 -3.63 -44.79
N SER A 66 -19.61 -2.36 -44.36
CA SER A 66 -19.42 -1.19 -45.25
C SER A 66 -19.32 0.17 -44.53
N ILE A 67 -18.75 1.14 -45.24
CA ILE A 67 -18.50 2.54 -44.81
C ILE A 67 -19.74 3.42 -45.04
N HIS A 68 -20.12 4.25 -44.05
CA HIS A 68 -20.85 5.50 -44.33
C HIS A 68 -20.78 6.56 -43.22
N SER A 69 -20.87 7.84 -43.60
CA SER A 69 -20.99 9.05 -42.76
C SER A 69 -21.40 10.22 -43.68
N PRO A 70 -21.90 11.38 -43.20
CA PRO A 70 -22.70 11.72 -42.01
C PRO A 70 -24.11 12.25 -42.44
N PRO A 71 -24.95 12.85 -41.56
CA PRO A 71 -24.96 14.34 -41.42
C PRO A 71 -25.36 14.84 -39.99
N PRO A 72 -25.35 16.18 -39.70
CA PRO A 72 -25.55 16.75 -38.36
C PRO A 72 -26.99 17.25 -38.11
N PRO A 73 -27.28 17.75 -36.89
CA PRO A 73 -28.14 18.92 -36.74
C PRO A 73 -27.58 20.02 -35.80
N GLU A 74 -27.90 21.27 -36.11
CA GLU A 74 -27.69 22.44 -35.23
C GLU A 74 -28.82 22.60 -34.21
N GLY A 75 -28.53 23.30 -33.11
CA GLY A 75 -29.48 24.23 -32.49
C GLY A 75 -30.49 23.67 -31.48
N SER A 76 -30.19 23.86 -30.19
CA SER A 76 -31.17 24.41 -29.22
C SER A 76 -30.48 24.92 -27.95
N SER A 77 -30.87 26.11 -27.53
CA SER A 77 -30.34 26.79 -26.34
C SER A 77 -30.75 26.08 -25.05
N SER A 78 -29.83 25.99 -24.08
CA SER A 78 -30.19 25.80 -22.67
C SER A 78 -29.15 26.47 -21.78
N GLN A 79 -29.61 27.48 -21.05
CA GLN A 79 -28.83 28.31 -20.15
C GLN A 79 -28.64 27.57 -18.82
N ALA A 80 -27.42 27.13 -18.52
CA ALA A 80 -27.07 26.59 -17.21
C ALA A 80 -25.69 27.12 -16.78
N SER A 81 -25.71 28.18 -15.97
CA SER A 81 -24.54 28.81 -15.40
C SER A 81 -23.87 27.88 -14.39
N ASN A 82 -22.68 27.36 -14.71
CA ASN A 82 -21.81 26.67 -13.77
C ASN A 82 -20.46 27.40 -13.61
N SER A 83 -20.31 27.98 -12.42
CA SER A 83 -19.12 27.81 -11.58
C SER A 83 -17.75 28.07 -12.21
N SER A 84 -17.34 29.34 -12.18
CA SER A 84 -15.93 29.71 -12.03
C SER A 84 -15.80 30.83 -11.00
N ASP A 85 -15.89 30.44 -9.72
CA ASP A 85 -15.52 31.26 -8.57
C ASP A 85 -14.02 31.57 -8.63
N VAL A 86 -13.66 32.57 -9.45
CA VAL A 86 -12.38 33.25 -9.36
C VAL A 86 -12.46 34.12 -8.11
N ILE A 87 -12.21 33.50 -6.96
CA ILE A 87 -11.94 34.19 -5.70
C ILE A 87 -10.58 34.88 -5.85
N ASN A 88 -10.59 36.02 -6.55
CA ASN A 88 -9.53 37.00 -6.53
C ASN A 88 -9.64 37.76 -5.21
N THR A 89 -9.31 37.08 -4.10
CA THR A 89 -9.06 37.69 -2.80
C THR A 89 -7.80 38.54 -2.91
N SER A 90 -7.97 39.72 -3.51
CA SER A 90 -7.19 40.88 -3.12
C SER A 90 -7.32 41.01 -1.60
N PRO A 91 -6.21 41.03 -0.82
CA PRO A 91 -6.30 41.30 0.59
C PRO A 91 -6.64 42.79 0.77
N GLU A 92 -7.93 43.11 0.68
CA GLU A 92 -8.46 44.39 1.15
C GLU A 92 -8.37 44.40 2.67
N VAL A 93 -7.17 44.67 3.17
CA VAL A 93 -6.94 45.03 4.57
C VAL A 93 -7.40 46.48 4.73
N SER A 94 -8.72 46.66 4.75
CA SER A 94 -9.37 47.89 5.18
C SER A 94 -8.89 48.23 6.59
N GLY A 95 -8.10 49.31 6.73
CA GLY A 95 -7.38 49.52 7.99
C GLY A 95 -6.46 50.73 8.14
N LEU A 96 -6.55 51.77 7.31
CA LEU A 96 -6.27 53.19 7.63
C LEU A 96 -6.59 54.08 6.40
N PRO A 97 -6.91 55.37 6.57
CA PRO A 97 -7.66 56.11 5.55
C PRO A 97 -6.81 56.51 4.35
N THR A 98 -7.48 56.50 3.20
CA THR A 98 -7.07 57.20 1.99
C THR A 98 -6.62 58.63 2.32
N SER A 99 -5.38 58.94 1.92
CA SER A 99 -4.86 60.27 1.64
C SER A 99 -5.64 61.44 2.24
N TYR A 100 -5.24 61.86 3.44
CA TYR A 100 -5.33 63.28 3.77
C TYR A 100 -4.48 64.01 2.72
N THR A 101 -5.13 64.54 1.69
CA THR A 101 -4.55 65.59 0.86
C THR A 101 -4.21 66.71 1.82
N ALA A 102 -2.91 66.95 2.02
CA ALA A 102 -2.44 68.07 2.82
C ALA A 102 -2.99 69.35 2.16
N ASN A 103 -4.05 69.91 2.74
CA ASN A 103 -4.73 71.07 2.21
C ASN A 103 -3.71 72.23 2.29
N PRO A 104 -3.24 72.79 1.17
CA PRO A 104 -2.10 73.71 1.17
C PRO A 104 -2.55 75.14 1.53
N SER A 105 -3.35 75.26 2.59
CA SER A 105 -4.00 76.48 3.05
C SER A 105 -3.42 77.02 4.36
N TYR A 106 -2.28 76.48 4.81
CA TYR A 106 -1.39 77.17 5.75
C TYR A 106 -0.54 78.20 5.00
N SER A 107 -1.21 79.28 4.58
CA SER A 107 -0.55 80.52 4.17
C SER A 107 0.42 80.93 5.27
N THR A 108 1.72 80.89 4.96
CA THR A 108 2.73 81.49 5.83
C THR A 108 2.44 82.99 5.89
N PRO A 109 2.21 83.60 7.06
CA PRO A 109 2.00 85.03 7.14
C PRO A 109 3.33 85.72 6.79
N MET A 110 3.49 86.08 5.51
CA MET A 110 4.49 87.04 5.09
C MET A 110 4.26 88.31 5.90
N TYR A 111 5.22 88.63 6.76
CA TYR A 111 5.19 89.77 7.67
C TYR A 111 4.14 89.70 8.79
N THR A 112 4.33 88.76 9.73
CA THR A 112 3.75 88.92 11.07
C THR A 112 4.27 90.22 11.71
N SER A 113 3.39 90.99 12.38
CA SER A 113 3.82 92.20 13.08
C SER A 113 4.82 91.84 14.19
N PRO A 114 5.69 92.79 14.62
CA PRO A 114 6.57 92.53 15.76
C PRO A 114 5.73 92.07 16.96
N PRO A 115 6.01 90.91 17.58
CA PRO A 115 5.14 90.30 18.59
C PRO A 115 5.02 91.10 19.90
N PHE A 116 5.68 92.26 19.97
CA PHE A 116 5.59 93.20 21.08
C PHE A 116 5.59 94.65 20.57
N HIS A 117 4.43 95.29 20.60
CA HIS A 117 4.27 96.70 20.28
C HIS A 117 4.82 97.59 21.41
N THR A 118 6.10 97.91 21.31
CA THR A 118 6.86 98.63 22.35
C THR A 118 6.28 100.01 22.68
N HIS A 119 5.78 100.73 21.67
CA HIS A 119 5.23 102.09 21.82
C HIS A 119 3.87 102.13 22.53
N THR A 120 2.96 101.18 22.25
CA THR A 120 1.66 101.12 22.93
C THR A 120 1.82 100.68 24.38
N PHE A 121 2.73 99.72 24.65
CA PHE A 121 3.09 99.32 26.00
C PHE A 121 3.70 100.47 26.81
N PHE A 122 4.63 101.24 26.23
CA PHE A 122 5.20 102.42 26.88
C PHE A 122 4.14 103.48 27.21
N LYS A 123 3.27 103.83 26.25
CA LYS A 123 2.15 104.78 26.47
C LYS A 123 1.13 104.32 27.51
N ALA A 124 1.01 103.02 27.77
CA ALA A 124 0.19 102.51 28.86
C ALA A 124 0.88 102.69 30.23
N LEU A 125 2.19 102.42 30.31
CA LEU A 125 2.98 102.57 31.54
C LEU A 125 3.20 104.03 31.96
N GLU A 126 3.36 104.94 31.00
CA GLU A 126 3.56 106.38 31.22
C GLU A 126 2.40 107.04 31.99
N LYS A 127 1.19 106.45 31.95
CA LYS A 127 0.02 106.91 32.71
C LYS A 127 0.06 106.56 34.20
N THR A 128 0.97 105.69 34.63
CA THR A 128 1.00 105.12 35.99
C THR A 128 2.38 105.21 36.65
N PHE A 129 3.46 105.31 35.86
CA PHE A 129 4.83 105.34 36.33
C PHE A 129 5.62 106.50 35.71
N PRO A 130 6.62 107.06 36.42
CA PRO A 130 7.57 108.00 35.84
C PRO A 130 8.24 107.44 34.57
N GLU A 131 8.50 108.31 33.60
CA GLU A 131 9.03 107.98 32.27
C GLU A 131 10.26 107.04 32.31
N VAL A 132 11.18 107.27 33.25
CA VAL A 132 12.39 106.47 33.46
C VAL A 132 12.06 105.02 33.86
N THR A 133 11.10 104.85 34.78
CA THR A 133 10.63 103.54 35.26
C THR A 133 9.83 102.82 34.17
N ALA A 134 8.94 103.52 33.47
CA ALA A 134 8.19 102.98 32.33
C ALA A 134 9.13 102.50 31.21
N ARG A 135 10.19 103.27 30.91
CA ARG A 135 11.23 102.92 29.93
C ARG A 135 12.04 101.69 30.36
N SER A 136 12.39 101.59 31.65
CA SER A 136 13.10 100.43 32.20
C SER A 136 12.26 99.16 32.11
N LEU A 137 11.01 99.20 32.58
CA LEU A 137 10.09 98.06 32.57
C LEU A 137 9.82 97.56 31.14
N MET A 138 9.60 98.47 30.18
CA MET A 138 9.48 98.14 28.76
C MET A 138 10.72 97.43 28.18
N ARG A 139 11.93 97.86 28.57
CA ARG A 139 13.17 97.20 28.11
C ARG A 139 13.31 95.80 28.73
N ALA A 140 12.98 95.65 30.00
CA ALA A 140 13.01 94.36 30.71
C ALA A 140 12.00 93.35 30.13
N THR A 141 10.75 93.76 29.89
CA THR A 141 9.72 92.88 29.30
C THR A 141 10.08 92.50 27.86
N ARG A 142 10.59 93.45 27.06
CA ARG A 142 11.11 93.15 25.71
C ARG A 142 12.24 92.13 25.74
N ALA A 143 13.20 92.27 26.65
CA ALA A 143 14.33 91.34 26.79
C ALA A 143 13.87 89.92 27.16
N LEU A 144 12.97 89.80 28.16
CA LEU A 144 12.40 88.52 28.58
C LEU A 144 11.62 87.85 27.44
N LEU A 145 10.81 88.62 26.70
CA LEU A 145 10.04 88.09 25.58
C LEU A 145 10.95 87.61 24.42
N VAL A 146 12.04 88.33 24.15
CA VAL A 146 13.04 87.92 23.15
C VAL A 146 13.78 86.64 23.57
N ASP A 147 14.16 86.49 24.84
CA ASP A 147 14.73 85.22 25.34
C ASP A 147 13.75 84.05 25.17
N ARG A 148 12.49 84.23 25.61
CA ARG A 148 11.48 83.16 25.55
C ARG A 148 11.09 82.78 24.13
N ILE A 149 10.89 83.75 23.23
CA ILE A 149 10.66 83.47 21.80
C ILE A 149 11.92 82.84 21.18
N GLY A 150 13.12 83.30 21.55
CA GLY A 150 14.39 82.71 21.11
C GLY A 150 14.61 81.28 21.62
N ARG A 151 14.04 80.90 22.77
CA ARG A 151 14.00 79.54 23.27
C ARG A 151 12.98 78.69 22.50
N VAL A 152 11.73 79.14 22.40
CA VAL A 152 10.66 78.43 21.68
C VAL A 152 11.02 78.21 20.20
N ARG A 153 11.75 79.12 19.56
CA ARG A 153 12.24 78.92 18.18
C ARG A 153 13.42 77.94 18.05
N ARG A 154 14.12 77.62 19.14
CA ARG A 154 15.21 76.62 19.17
C ARG A 154 14.72 75.23 19.59
N GLU A 155 13.78 75.18 20.52
CA GLU A 155 13.23 73.94 21.10
C GLU A 155 11.94 73.49 20.40
N GLY A 156 11.21 74.41 19.75
CA GLY A 156 9.98 74.11 19.02
C GLY A 156 10.25 73.55 17.64
N LEU A 157 9.63 72.40 17.34
CA LEU A 157 9.65 71.78 16.01
C LEU A 157 8.97 72.71 14.99
N THR A 158 9.61 72.96 13.85
CA THR A 158 8.95 73.74 12.80
C THR A 158 7.98 72.85 12.01
N VAL A 159 6.94 73.45 11.43
CA VAL A 159 5.99 72.72 10.57
C VAL A 159 6.71 71.98 9.43
N LYS A 160 7.80 72.56 8.89
CA LYS A 160 8.63 71.94 7.85
C LYS A 160 9.33 70.67 8.32
N ASP A 161 9.80 70.64 9.57
CA ASP A 161 10.47 69.45 10.13
C ASP A 161 9.46 68.31 10.33
N LEU A 162 8.25 68.65 10.78
CA LEU A 162 7.14 67.69 10.90
C LEU A 162 6.71 67.14 9.53
N ASP A 163 6.56 68.00 8.53
CA ASP A 163 6.23 67.60 7.15
C ASP A 163 7.30 66.67 6.55
N ASN A 164 8.59 66.97 6.78
CA ASN A 164 9.71 66.13 6.35
C ASN A 164 9.71 64.76 7.05
N GLN A 165 9.49 64.71 8.36
CA GLN A 165 9.36 63.45 9.10
C GLN A 165 8.15 62.63 8.62
N ALA A 166 7.01 63.28 8.36
CA ALA A 166 5.82 62.63 7.81
C ALA A 166 6.07 62.07 6.40
N TYR A 167 6.85 62.76 5.55
CA TYR A 167 7.27 62.26 4.24
C TYR A 167 8.15 61.01 4.36
N LEU A 168 9.19 61.04 5.22
CA LEU A 168 10.07 59.89 5.45
C LEU A 168 9.30 58.68 6.00
N PHE A 169 8.39 58.90 6.95
CA PHE A 169 7.53 57.84 7.48
C PHE A 169 6.60 57.27 6.41
N ARG A 170 6.02 58.11 5.55
CA ARG A 170 5.20 57.66 4.41
C ARG A 170 6.01 56.88 3.38
N ALA A 171 7.25 57.26 3.12
CA ALA A 171 8.17 56.52 2.24
C ALA A 171 8.46 55.12 2.81
N ALA A 172 8.89 55.02 4.07
CA ALA A 172 9.15 53.75 4.76
C ALA A 172 7.89 52.86 4.83
N LEU A 173 6.71 53.43 5.07
CA LEU A 173 5.43 52.71 5.02
C LEU A 173 4.99 52.27 3.61
N SER A 174 5.51 52.92 2.56
CA SER A 174 5.29 52.50 1.18
C SER A 174 6.23 51.35 0.80
N GLU A 175 7.49 51.43 1.25
CA GLU A 175 8.51 50.39 1.09
C GLU A 175 8.11 49.10 1.81
N LEU A 176 7.74 49.18 3.10
CA LEU A 176 7.25 48.03 3.87
C LEU A 176 6.03 47.36 3.24
N ARG A 177 5.09 48.14 2.67
CA ARG A 177 3.94 47.58 1.94
C ARG A 177 4.36 46.88 0.66
N ALA A 178 5.32 47.45 -0.08
CA ALA A 178 5.85 46.83 -1.29
C ALA A 178 6.57 45.51 -0.94
N GLU A 179 7.45 45.51 0.06
CA GLU A 179 8.16 44.33 0.57
C GLU A 179 7.18 43.24 1.03
N MET A 180 6.22 43.56 1.89
CA MET A 180 5.22 42.60 2.37
C MET A 180 4.38 42.01 1.22
N THR A 181 4.01 42.83 0.24
CA THR A 181 3.30 42.39 -0.97
C THR A 181 4.16 41.48 -1.83
N MET A 182 5.46 41.77 -1.98
CA MET A 182 6.39 40.91 -2.72
C MET A 182 6.65 39.58 -1.99
N ALA A 183 6.84 39.61 -0.67
CA ALA A 183 6.99 38.43 0.17
C ALA A 183 5.76 37.51 0.05
N THR A 184 4.55 38.05 0.24
CA THR A 184 3.31 37.27 0.12
C THR A 184 3.12 36.68 -1.28
N LYS A 185 3.52 37.40 -2.34
CA LYS A 185 3.49 36.88 -3.72
C LYS A 185 4.52 35.77 -3.95
N ASN A 186 5.73 35.91 -3.40
CA ASN A 186 6.79 34.91 -3.44
C ASN A 186 6.39 33.64 -2.70
N ASP A 187 5.84 33.76 -1.49
CA ASP A 187 5.37 32.63 -0.68
C ASP A 187 4.19 31.92 -1.38
N SER A 188 3.26 32.69 -1.95
CA SER A 188 2.19 32.13 -2.77
C SER A 188 2.72 31.38 -4.00
N ALA A 189 3.81 31.86 -4.61
CA ALA A 189 4.46 31.18 -5.73
C ALA A 189 5.19 29.91 -5.29
N SER A 190 5.88 29.93 -4.14
CA SER A 190 6.59 28.77 -3.59
C SER A 190 5.62 27.66 -3.18
N ILE A 191 4.50 28.01 -2.53
CA ILE A 191 3.43 27.06 -2.18
C ILE A 191 2.83 26.44 -3.45
N ARG A 192 2.53 27.24 -4.49
CA ARG A 192 2.05 26.71 -5.79
C ARG A 192 3.07 25.77 -6.44
N ALA A 193 4.36 26.10 -6.42
CA ALA A 193 5.42 25.26 -6.97
C ALA A 193 5.54 23.93 -6.19
N ALA A 194 5.58 23.98 -4.85
CA ALA A 194 5.62 22.81 -3.99
C ALA A 194 4.38 21.91 -4.18
N THR A 195 3.17 22.49 -4.25
CA THR A 195 1.94 21.74 -4.51
C THR A 195 1.97 21.07 -5.90
N ALA A 196 2.53 21.74 -6.91
CA ALA A 196 2.67 21.18 -8.25
C ALA A 196 3.77 20.11 -8.34
N ALA A 197 4.81 20.16 -7.50
CA ALA A 197 5.78 19.08 -7.36
C ALA A 197 5.14 17.86 -6.69
N LEU A 198 4.48 18.06 -5.55
CA LEU A 198 3.80 16.98 -4.80
C LEU A 198 2.74 16.25 -5.64
N ARG A 199 1.97 16.96 -6.48
CA ARG A 199 1.04 16.30 -7.42
C ARG A 199 1.76 15.36 -8.37
N ARG A 200 2.87 15.79 -8.99
CA ARG A 200 3.68 14.93 -9.89
C ARG A 200 4.29 13.74 -9.15
N GLU A 201 4.63 13.88 -7.88
CA GLU A 201 5.10 12.77 -7.05
C GLU A 201 3.99 11.76 -6.75
N VAL A 202 2.77 12.22 -6.48
CA VAL A 202 1.58 11.37 -6.32
C VAL A 202 1.24 10.65 -7.64
N ASP A 203 1.22 11.36 -8.77
CA ASP A 203 0.95 10.77 -10.09
C ASP A 203 2.01 9.70 -10.44
N ARG A 204 3.29 10.01 -10.18
CA ARG A 204 4.41 9.06 -10.35
C ARG A 204 4.28 7.84 -9.43
N LEU A 205 3.81 8.03 -8.19
CA LEU A 205 3.63 6.94 -7.23
C LEU A 205 2.45 6.04 -7.62
N ASP A 206 1.34 6.60 -8.11
CA ASP A 206 0.20 5.83 -8.62
C ASP A 206 0.57 4.99 -9.86
N VAL A 207 1.29 5.57 -10.82
CA VAL A 207 1.82 4.82 -11.99
C VAL A 207 2.74 3.70 -11.53
N LYS A 208 3.71 3.98 -10.64
CA LYS A 208 4.60 2.94 -10.11
C LYS A 208 3.84 1.86 -9.35
N MET A 209 2.87 2.21 -8.50
CA MET A 209 2.09 1.24 -7.74
C MET A 209 1.29 0.32 -8.67
N LYS A 210 0.74 0.85 -9.77
CA LYS A 210 0.04 0.05 -10.79
C LYS A 210 0.98 -0.88 -11.55
N GLU A 211 2.19 -0.42 -11.86
CA GLU A 211 3.26 -1.24 -12.46
C GLU A 211 3.69 -2.36 -11.51
N ASP A 212 4.02 -2.05 -10.25
CA ASP A 212 4.41 -3.02 -9.23
C ASP A 212 3.30 -4.06 -8.98
N ILE A 213 2.04 -3.66 -8.89
CA ILE A 213 0.88 -4.58 -8.77
C ILE A 213 0.72 -5.44 -10.04
N GLY A 214 0.93 -4.87 -11.23
CA GLY A 214 0.88 -5.60 -12.49
C GLY A 214 1.96 -6.67 -12.59
N ASN A 215 3.18 -6.31 -12.21
CA ASN A 215 4.34 -7.21 -12.16
C ASN A 215 4.14 -8.33 -11.15
N LEU A 216 3.75 -8.02 -9.91
CA LEU A 216 3.46 -9.02 -8.88
C LEU A 216 2.32 -9.96 -9.30
N LYS A 217 1.27 -9.44 -9.93
CA LYS A 217 0.18 -10.28 -10.46
C LYS A 217 0.68 -11.23 -11.54
N HIS A 218 1.54 -10.76 -12.45
CA HIS A 218 2.11 -11.60 -13.50
C HIS A 218 3.06 -12.65 -12.94
N GLU A 219 3.91 -12.30 -11.98
CA GLU A 219 4.82 -13.19 -11.28
C GLU A 219 4.05 -14.31 -10.53
N ILE A 220 3.00 -13.96 -9.78
CA ILE A 220 2.13 -14.94 -9.11
C ILE A 220 1.41 -15.85 -10.11
N GLN A 221 0.94 -15.31 -11.25
CA GLN A 221 0.33 -16.12 -12.31
C GLN A 221 1.33 -17.10 -12.92
N MET A 222 2.56 -16.65 -13.18
CA MET A 222 3.65 -17.48 -13.68
C MET A 222 4.05 -18.57 -12.67
N GLU A 223 4.18 -18.25 -11.38
CA GLU A 223 4.47 -19.26 -10.34
C GLU A 223 3.32 -20.28 -10.23
N LEU A 224 2.06 -19.82 -10.24
CA LEU A 224 0.89 -20.69 -10.16
C LEU A 224 0.83 -21.64 -11.35
N ASP A 225 0.98 -21.15 -12.59
CA ASP A 225 0.97 -22.00 -13.77
C ASP A 225 2.20 -22.93 -13.83
N SER A 226 3.36 -22.48 -13.32
CA SER A 226 4.55 -23.33 -13.14
C SER A 226 4.28 -24.49 -12.18
N ARG A 227 3.81 -24.21 -10.95
CA ARG A 227 3.46 -25.24 -9.95
C ARG A 227 2.34 -26.18 -10.41
N LYS A 228 1.37 -25.65 -11.16
CA LYS A 228 0.29 -26.43 -11.76
C LYS A 228 0.78 -27.32 -12.90
N ASN A 229 1.82 -26.91 -13.62
CA ASN A 229 2.49 -27.75 -14.62
C ASN A 229 3.37 -28.81 -13.96
N GLU A 230 4.12 -28.45 -12.91
CA GLU A 230 4.92 -29.36 -12.07
C GLU A 230 4.04 -30.46 -11.47
N ALA A 231 2.97 -30.11 -10.75
CA ALA A 231 2.03 -31.08 -10.20
C ALA A 231 1.37 -31.98 -11.26
N LYS A 232 1.15 -31.47 -12.49
CA LYS A 232 0.67 -32.30 -13.62
C LYS A 232 1.76 -33.22 -14.19
N ALA A 233 3.02 -32.81 -14.14
CA ALA A 233 4.15 -33.65 -14.54
C ALA A 233 4.35 -34.78 -13.51
N ASP A 234 4.28 -34.47 -12.22
CA ASP A 234 4.37 -35.45 -11.12
C ASP A 234 3.25 -36.50 -11.21
N LEU A 235 1.99 -36.08 -11.43
CA LEU A 235 0.87 -37.00 -11.62
C LEU A 235 1.09 -37.91 -12.84
N LYS A 236 1.51 -37.36 -13.98
CA LYS A 236 1.86 -38.17 -15.17
C LYS A 236 3.02 -39.14 -14.91
N GLN A 237 4.01 -38.73 -14.13
CA GLN A 237 5.13 -39.60 -13.76
C GLN A 237 4.67 -40.73 -12.84
N GLN A 238 3.71 -40.47 -11.94
CA GLN A 238 3.06 -41.50 -11.12
C GLN A 238 2.22 -42.45 -12.00
N ASP A 239 1.42 -41.94 -12.93
CA ASP A 239 0.64 -42.76 -13.87
C ASP A 239 1.55 -43.69 -14.69
N ILE A 240 2.63 -43.16 -15.28
CA ILE A 240 3.63 -43.96 -16.01
C ILE A 240 4.27 -45.02 -15.11
N GLY A 241 4.60 -44.69 -13.86
CA GLY A 241 5.15 -45.64 -12.90
C GLY A 241 4.16 -46.75 -12.53
N ILE A 242 2.86 -46.44 -12.43
CA ILE A 242 1.80 -47.44 -12.21
C ILE A 242 1.68 -48.37 -13.43
N GLU A 243 1.69 -47.82 -14.64
CA GLU A 243 1.68 -48.61 -15.89
C GLU A 243 2.91 -49.50 -16.03
N GLU A 244 4.10 -49.02 -15.68
CA GLU A 244 5.35 -49.80 -15.68
C GLU A 244 5.26 -50.98 -14.69
N ILE A 245 4.80 -50.73 -13.46
CA ILE A 245 4.61 -51.77 -12.43
C ILE A 245 3.56 -52.79 -12.90
N LEU A 246 2.44 -52.33 -13.45
CA LEU A 246 1.38 -53.19 -13.96
C LEU A 246 1.88 -54.10 -15.09
N ASN A 247 2.61 -53.55 -16.07
CA ASN A 247 3.24 -54.32 -17.14
C ASN A 247 4.23 -55.35 -16.59
N LYS A 248 5.09 -54.95 -15.65
CA LYS A 248 6.06 -55.83 -15.00
C LYS A 248 5.38 -56.97 -14.22
N VAL A 249 4.27 -56.70 -13.54
CA VAL A 249 3.46 -57.73 -12.88
C VAL A 249 2.87 -58.70 -13.90
N ILE A 250 2.27 -58.22 -15.00
CA ILE A 250 1.71 -59.08 -16.07
C ILE A 250 2.78 -60.01 -16.67
N VAL A 251 3.97 -59.48 -16.96
CA VAL A 251 5.10 -60.29 -17.45
C VAL A 251 5.50 -61.33 -16.40
N SER A 252 5.71 -60.94 -15.15
CA SER A 252 6.10 -61.88 -14.08
C SER A 252 5.05 -62.97 -13.80
N VAL A 253 3.76 -62.69 -13.99
CA VAL A 253 2.68 -63.70 -13.88
C VAL A 253 2.71 -64.65 -15.08
N SER A 254 3.10 -64.18 -16.26
CA SER A 254 3.27 -65.02 -17.46
C SER A 254 4.49 -65.94 -17.33
N ASP A 255 5.61 -65.42 -16.80
CA ASP A 255 6.81 -66.18 -16.49
C ASP A 255 6.50 -67.25 -15.43
N LEU A 256 5.90 -66.87 -14.30
CA LEU A 256 5.51 -67.80 -13.22
C LEU A 256 4.52 -68.88 -13.69
N ARG A 257 3.63 -68.56 -14.65
CA ARG A 257 2.77 -69.56 -15.28
C ARG A 257 3.57 -70.55 -16.12
N THR A 258 4.56 -70.07 -16.86
CA THR A 258 5.46 -70.92 -17.66
C THR A 258 6.30 -71.82 -16.74
N ASP A 259 6.82 -71.28 -15.62
CA ASP A 259 7.53 -72.05 -14.59
C ASP A 259 6.62 -73.17 -14.00
N VAL A 260 5.36 -72.87 -13.71
CA VAL A 260 4.39 -73.88 -13.23
C VAL A 260 4.11 -74.95 -14.28
N GLU A 261 4.02 -74.58 -15.56
CA GLU A 261 3.89 -75.55 -16.65
C GLU A 261 5.17 -76.39 -16.78
N GLU A 262 6.37 -75.80 -16.70
CA GLU A 262 7.65 -76.53 -16.69
C GLU A 262 7.76 -77.51 -15.51
N ILE A 263 7.43 -77.08 -14.29
CA ILE A 263 7.42 -77.95 -13.09
C ILE A 263 6.46 -79.13 -13.29
N LYS A 264 5.29 -78.91 -13.92
CA LYS A 264 4.37 -80.01 -14.26
C LYS A 264 4.96 -80.97 -15.29
N TRP A 265 5.64 -80.46 -16.32
CA TRP A 265 6.34 -81.28 -17.32
C TRP A 265 7.50 -82.07 -16.71
N ASP A 266 8.32 -81.47 -15.85
CA ASP A 266 9.44 -82.13 -15.17
C ASP A 266 8.95 -83.18 -14.17
N ASN A 267 7.93 -82.88 -13.36
CA ASN A 267 7.35 -83.85 -12.44
C ASN A 267 6.73 -85.04 -13.20
N MET A 268 6.09 -84.80 -14.35
CA MET A 268 5.62 -85.88 -15.23
C MET A 268 6.78 -86.70 -15.82
N ARG A 269 7.86 -86.06 -16.28
CA ARG A 269 9.08 -86.77 -16.76
C ARG A 269 9.68 -87.65 -15.66
N LYS A 270 9.82 -87.11 -14.44
CA LYS A 270 10.31 -87.85 -13.27
C LYS A 270 9.41 -89.04 -12.93
N ALA A 271 8.08 -88.86 -12.93
CA ALA A 271 7.12 -89.95 -12.70
C ALA A 271 7.20 -91.06 -13.78
N VAL A 272 7.41 -90.70 -15.05
CA VAL A 272 7.63 -91.69 -16.13
C VAL A 272 8.94 -92.44 -15.95
N VAL A 273 10.02 -91.76 -15.58
CA VAL A 273 11.33 -92.39 -15.31
C VAL A 273 11.27 -93.32 -14.10
N THR A 274 10.64 -92.90 -12.99
CA THR A 274 10.50 -93.75 -11.80
C THR A 274 9.64 -94.96 -12.09
N LEU A 275 8.49 -94.80 -12.77
CA LEU A 275 7.62 -95.92 -13.15
C LEU A 275 8.35 -96.91 -14.08
N SER A 276 9.08 -96.40 -15.09
CA SER A 276 9.89 -97.23 -15.99
C SER A 276 10.96 -98.02 -15.22
N SER A 277 11.69 -97.35 -14.31
CA SER A 277 12.70 -98.00 -13.46
C SER A 277 12.10 -99.06 -12.53
N PHE A 278 10.88 -98.84 -12.03
CA PHE A 278 10.16 -99.77 -11.16
C PHE A 278 9.72 -101.02 -11.93
N VAL A 279 9.23 -100.87 -13.16
CA VAL A 279 8.90 -102.01 -14.04
C VAL A 279 10.16 -102.83 -14.37
N VAL A 280 11.27 -102.18 -14.71
CA VAL A 280 12.56 -102.85 -14.95
C VAL A 280 13.04 -103.60 -13.69
N ALA A 281 12.92 -102.98 -12.51
CA ALA A 281 13.28 -103.62 -11.25
C ALA A 281 12.38 -104.83 -10.92
N ILE A 282 11.09 -104.80 -11.24
CA ILE A 282 10.19 -105.96 -11.09
C ILE A 282 10.64 -107.10 -12.01
N ILE A 283 10.97 -106.82 -13.27
CA ILE A 283 11.46 -107.83 -14.23
C ILE A 283 12.74 -108.48 -13.68
N PHE A 284 13.75 -107.68 -13.31
CA PHE A 284 14.98 -108.18 -12.70
C PHE A 284 14.72 -108.99 -11.41
N MET A 285 13.82 -108.54 -10.53
CA MET A 285 13.50 -109.24 -9.29
C MET A 285 12.77 -110.57 -9.54
N MET A 286 11.90 -110.62 -10.55
CA MET A 286 11.20 -111.83 -10.96
C MET A 286 12.13 -112.84 -11.64
N GLU A 287 13.16 -112.36 -12.34
CA GLU A 287 14.18 -113.18 -12.99
C GLU A 287 15.24 -113.72 -12.00
N ILE A 288 15.35 -113.11 -10.81
CA ILE A 288 16.24 -113.54 -9.71
C ILE A 288 15.52 -114.45 -8.68
N GLN A 289 14.19 -114.65 -8.77
CA GLN A 289 13.46 -115.58 -7.91
C GLN A 289 13.19 -116.96 -8.57
N PRO A 290 13.91 -118.04 -8.20
CA PRO A 290 13.55 -119.40 -8.63
C PRO A 290 12.25 -119.87 -7.95
N SER A 291 11.24 -120.17 -8.78
CA SER A 291 9.87 -120.52 -8.38
C SER A 291 9.74 -121.87 -7.63
N LYS A 292 8.78 -121.97 -6.69
CA LYS A 292 8.33 -123.23 -6.04
C LYS A 292 6.82 -123.23 -5.72
N LYS A 293 6.11 -124.31 -6.07
CA LYS A 293 4.70 -124.69 -5.72
C LYS A 293 4.42 -126.13 -6.23
N PRO A 294 3.26 -126.79 -5.98
CA PRO A 294 2.38 -126.92 -4.78
C PRO A 294 1.90 -128.40 -4.50
N GLU A 295 1.16 -128.71 -3.40
CA GLU A 295 0.33 -129.96 -3.19
C GLU A 295 -0.54 -129.82 -1.87
N GLN A 296 -1.90 -129.79 -1.80
CA GLN A 296 -2.98 -130.83 -1.64
C GLN A 296 -2.99 -131.72 -0.34
N ARG A 297 -4.10 -132.20 0.32
CA ARG A 297 -5.58 -131.89 0.40
C ARG A 297 -6.34 -132.75 1.51
N HIS A 298 -7.17 -132.14 2.39
CA HIS A 298 -8.43 -132.64 3.08
C HIS A 298 -8.47 -134.01 3.86
N PRO A 299 -9.52 -134.43 4.66
CA PRO A 299 -10.96 -134.04 4.77
C PRO A 299 -11.54 -133.97 6.26
N PRO A 300 -12.85 -134.18 6.67
CA PRO A 300 -13.56 -133.35 7.69
C PRO A 300 -14.33 -134.13 8.85
N PRO A 301 -15.56 -133.78 9.33
CA PRO A 301 -15.94 -133.08 10.59
C PRO A 301 -16.78 -133.94 11.61
N PRO A 302 -17.33 -133.46 12.77
CA PRO A 302 -18.53 -132.55 12.91
C PRO A 302 -18.41 -131.46 14.04
N GLU A 303 -18.99 -130.25 13.93
CA GLU A 303 -20.35 -129.76 14.32
C GLU A 303 -20.66 -129.64 15.85
N ILE A 304 -21.06 -128.43 16.29
CA ILE A 304 -22.04 -128.12 17.38
C ILE A 304 -22.46 -126.62 17.28
N THR A 305 -23.71 -126.33 17.62
CA THR A 305 -24.45 -125.05 17.58
C THR A 305 -24.19 -124.15 18.81
N ILE A 306 -24.52 -122.84 18.90
CA ILE A 306 -25.84 -122.15 19.06
C ILE A 306 -25.59 -120.59 19.02
N PRO A 307 -26.58 -119.71 18.69
CA PRO A 307 -26.37 -118.26 18.44
C PRO A 307 -26.93 -117.30 19.51
N THR A 308 -26.56 -116.01 19.43
CA THR A 308 -27.32 -114.76 19.78
C THR A 308 -26.45 -113.56 19.33
N GLU A 309 -26.90 -112.53 18.61
CA GLU A 309 -27.95 -111.49 18.84
C GLU A 309 -27.41 -110.22 19.53
N GLY A 310 -27.63 -109.05 18.89
CA GLY A 310 -27.87 -107.77 19.59
C GLY A 310 -26.75 -106.72 19.64
N MET A 311 -27.03 -105.55 19.02
CA MET A 311 -26.69 -104.19 19.50
C MET A 311 -25.18 -103.77 19.53
N GLU A 312 -24.78 -102.49 19.48
CA GLU A 312 -25.52 -101.22 19.51
C GLU A 312 -24.81 -100.08 18.71
N ARG A 313 -25.33 -98.85 18.82
CA ARG A 313 -24.99 -97.65 18.02
C ARG A 313 -23.83 -96.82 18.60
N THR A 314 -23.20 -96.00 17.75
CA THR A 314 -22.79 -94.58 17.94
C THR A 314 -22.05 -94.16 16.66
N GLN A 315 -22.32 -93.09 15.89
CA GLN A 315 -22.81 -91.73 16.13
C GLN A 315 -21.96 -90.95 17.13
N TRP A 316 -21.09 -90.06 16.63
CA TRP A 316 -21.06 -88.57 16.76
C TRP A 316 -19.94 -88.09 15.80
N VAL A 317 -20.18 -87.22 14.81
CA VAL A 317 -20.22 -85.75 14.88
C VAL A 317 -18.99 -85.13 15.56
N THR A 318 -18.04 -84.63 14.77
CA THR A 318 -17.85 -83.19 14.49
C THR A 318 -17.05 -83.04 13.19
#